data_AF-A0A8X7CDV9-F1
#
_entry.id   AF-A0A8X7CDV9-F1
#
_cell.length_a   1.000
_cell.length_b   1.000
_cell.length_c   1.000
_cell.angle_alpha   90.00
_cell.angle_beta   90.00
_cell.angle_gamma   90.00
#
_symmetry.space_group_name_H-M   'P 1'
#
loop_
_entity.id
_entity.type
_entity.pdbx_description
1 polymer ?
#
loop_
_entity_poly.entity_id
_entity_poly.type
_entity_poly.pdbx_seq_one_letter_code
_entity_poly.pdbx_strand_id
1 'polypeptide(L)'
;MNAEREGYTFLWKIENFSGAWHGTGKKIESPIFTLEAIERSQWQLLLYPKGESVGNYISYYLKRLKNSKGSKSLKIDYELSFLTEDGEILKPNFVSSDTFTKGQTKGKNLFKMRDEVFLSKYLSQDILTASCRICTSARRNMGRVKIFANTIISMDKASFVWNIENFSKMGTSERKDYEIKSAHGDHMVTLELFLIGHCCEESINVCVKFYNPSIKFFRLNSFLMDAIGNRFNSGRLEFQVQNTFYDWKLVLFVSKQKMEKSNIYLPNDVLSLNCECDFSTKIAFEGIERIEHGTSSSEFRKETTAENVLITPSVPLADALRSMYSEGLFCDTELRTSTKTFSAHKNILSARSTRFKEMFRKDMEEKTTGCINITDIDANTIHRMLLYLYTDTLEDLKWEIAHALYVAADKYQILSLKSKCSAFLISNLTVNNAYEGLILADLHQDKDLKNAVQDYILQNDKTIF
;
A
#
# COMPACT_ATOMS: atom_id res chain seq x y z
N MET A 1 -13.29 -19.00 25.39
CA MET A 1 -14.57 -18.25 25.28
C MET A 1 -14.30 -16.77 25.49
N ASN A 2 -14.20 -15.97 24.42
CA ASN A 2 -14.31 -14.52 24.50
C ASN A 2 -15.31 -14.11 23.42
N ALA A 3 -16.59 -14.13 23.77
CA ALA A 3 -17.66 -13.71 22.89
C ALA A 3 -17.36 -12.29 22.40
N GLU A 4 -17.20 -12.14 21.08
CA GLU A 4 -17.08 -10.86 20.41
C GLU A 4 -18.27 -9.97 20.80
N ARG A 5 -18.02 -9.03 21.72
CA ARG A 5 -19.03 -8.06 22.20
C ARG A 5 -19.57 -7.23 21.04
N GLU A 6 -20.88 -7.02 21.03
CA GLU A 6 -21.55 -6.05 20.14
C GLU A 6 -20.92 -4.66 20.27
N GLY A 7 -20.84 -3.91 19.17
CA GLY A 7 -20.17 -2.62 19.16
C GLY A 7 -19.77 -2.16 17.76
N TYR A 8 -19.09 -1.02 17.74
CA TYR A 8 -18.57 -0.41 16.52
C TYR A 8 -17.09 -0.73 16.39
N THR A 9 -16.64 -1.00 15.17
CA THR A 9 -15.21 -1.09 14.84
C THR A 9 -14.94 -0.14 13.69
N PHE A 10 -14.15 0.90 13.97
CA PHE A 10 -13.66 1.81 12.97
C PHE A 10 -12.27 1.36 12.52
N LEU A 11 -12.13 1.08 11.23
CA LEU A 11 -10.90 0.62 10.59
C LEU A 11 -10.42 1.74 9.67
N TRP A 12 -9.25 2.28 9.97
CA TRP A 12 -8.68 3.41 9.26
C TRP A 12 -7.37 3.01 8.59
N LYS A 13 -7.40 2.89 7.27
CA LYS A 13 -6.22 2.70 6.43
C LYS A 13 -5.56 4.04 6.16
N ILE A 14 -4.24 4.10 6.31
CA ILE A 14 -3.43 5.25 5.99
C ILE A 14 -2.37 4.80 4.99
N GLU A 15 -2.56 5.13 3.73
CA GLU A 15 -1.64 4.80 2.65
C GLU A 15 -0.50 5.80 2.56
N ASN A 16 0.68 5.31 2.16
CA ASN A 16 1.94 6.06 2.12
C ASN A 16 2.30 6.67 3.49
N PHE A 17 2.11 5.90 4.56
CA PHE A 17 2.28 6.39 5.93
C PHE A 17 3.71 6.85 6.22
N SER A 18 4.72 6.25 5.59
CA SER A 18 6.11 6.68 5.72
C SER A 18 6.36 8.09 5.18
N GLY A 19 5.53 8.55 4.25
CA GLY A 19 5.52 9.92 3.72
C GLY A 19 4.86 10.96 4.65
N ALA A 20 4.36 10.55 5.82
CA ALA A 20 3.72 11.47 6.75
C ALA A 20 4.71 12.55 7.26
N TRP A 21 4.51 13.79 6.79
CA TRP A 21 5.33 14.97 7.11
C TRP A 21 5.10 15.55 8.51
N HIS A 22 4.22 14.95 9.30
CA HIS A 22 3.84 15.46 10.61
C HIS A 22 5.00 15.28 11.60
N GLY A 23 5.59 16.39 12.03
CA GLY A 23 6.61 16.41 13.09
C GLY A 23 6.05 16.06 14.46
N THR A 24 6.92 15.99 15.46
CA THR A 24 6.50 15.78 16.85
C THR A 24 5.45 16.82 17.24
N GLY A 25 4.35 16.37 17.85
CA GLY A 25 3.20 17.20 18.21
C GLY A 25 2.23 17.51 17.08
N LYS A 26 2.51 17.05 15.84
CA LYS A 26 1.59 17.15 14.71
C LYS A 26 0.88 15.81 14.49
N LYS A 27 -0.39 15.89 14.09
CA LYS A 27 -1.29 14.74 13.97
C LYS A 27 -1.91 14.64 12.60
N ILE A 28 -2.21 13.42 12.20
CA ILE A 28 -3.16 13.06 11.16
C ILE A 28 -4.48 12.80 11.86
N GLU A 29 -5.56 13.35 11.33
CA GLU A 29 -6.91 13.08 11.84
C GLU A 29 -7.61 12.14 10.85
N SER A 30 -8.42 11.22 11.36
CA SER A 30 -9.24 10.36 10.50
C SER A 30 -10.47 11.12 10.00
N PRO A 31 -11.19 10.56 9.00
CA PRO A 31 -12.56 10.95 8.74
C PRO A 31 -13.39 10.89 10.02
N ILE A 32 -14.33 11.82 10.13
CA ILE A 32 -15.29 11.86 11.23
C ILE A 32 -16.29 10.72 11.04
N PHE A 33 -16.50 9.91 12.07
CA PHE A 33 -17.49 8.84 12.06
C PHE A 33 -18.57 9.06 13.13
N THR A 34 -19.79 8.68 12.79
CA THR A 34 -20.96 8.88 13.64
C THR A 34 -21.45 7.54 14.17
N LEU A 35 -21.66 7.46 15.48
CA LEU A 35 -22.15 6.27 16.16
C LEU A 35 -23.64 6.44 16.44
N GLU A 36 -24.48 6.00 15.51
CA GLU A 36 -25.94 6.15 15.58
C GLU A 36 -26.52 5.61 16.89
N ALA A 37 -26.12 4.40 17.27
CA ALA A 37 -26.59 3.76 18.50
C ALA A 37 -26.01 4.38 19.79
N ILE A 38 -25.03 5.29 19.70
CA ILE A 38 -24.48 6.04 20.84
C ILE A 38 -24.87 7.51 20.68
N GLU A 39 -26.17 7.79 20.74
CA GLU A 39 -26.72 9.16 20.72
C GLU A 39 -26.29 10.00 19.50
N ARG A 40 -26.04 9.34 18.35
CA ARG A 40 -25.50 9.99 17.14
C ARG A 40 -24.23 10.79 17.43
N SER A 41 -23.40 10.27 18.33
CA SER A 41 -22.18 10.94 18.73
C SER A 41 -21.12 10.87 17.62
N GLN A 42 -20.38 11.96 17.44
CA GLN A 42 -19.37 12.08 16.39
C GLN A 42 -17.96 11.99 16.97
N TRP A 43 -17.13 11.19 16.32
CA TRP A 43 -15.81 10.80 16.79
C TRP A 43 -14.78 10.91 15.69
N GLN A 44 -13.53 11.00 16.11
CA GLN A 44 -12.38 11.12 15.23
C GLN A 44 -11.18 10.45 15.88
N LEU A 45 -10.38 9.74 15.09
CA LEU A 45 -9.09 9.24 15.53
C LEU A 45 -8.00 10.27 15.26
N LEU A 46 -7.05 10.37 16.19
CA LEU A 46 -5.89 11.23 16.08
C LEU A 46 -4.63 10.37 16.18
N LEU A 47 -3.83 10.39 15.13
CA LEU A 47 -2.58 9.67 15.07
C LEU A 47 -1.43 10.67 14.96
N TYR A 48 -0.43 10.57 15.83
CA TYR A 48 0.77 11.40 15.79
C TYR A 48 1.92 10.51 15.34
N PRO A 49 2.31 10.57 14.05
CA PRO A 49 3.33 9.66 13.54
C PRO A 49 4.65 9.78 14.31
N LYS A 50 5.11 11.01 14.59
CA LYS A 50 6.34 11.26 15.39
C LYS A 50 6.01 11.61 16.84
N GLY A 51 4.90 11.07 17.35
CA GLY A 51 4.48 11.22 18.73
C GLY A 51 3.96 12.63 19.06
N GLU A 52 3.22 12.74 20.15
CA GLU A 52 2.73 14.02 20.65
C GLU A 52 3.85 14.81 21.34
N SER A 53 4.66 14.13 22.15
CA SER A 53 5.79 14.74 22.87
C SER A 53 7.12 14.04 22.62
N VAL A 54 7.13 12.78 22.17
CA VAL A 54 8.36 11.99 21.97
C VAL A 54 8.44 11.49 20.53
N GLY A 55 9.45 11.96 19.79
CA GLY A 55 9.67 11.73 18.35
C GLY A 55 9.68 10.28 17.88
N ASN A 56 10.17 9.38 18.74
CA ASN A 56 10.46 7.98 18.40
C ASN A 56 9.27 7.03 18.62
N TYR A 57 8.13 7.58 19.03
CA TYR A 57 6.89 6.82 19.24
C TYR A 57 5.79 7.33 18.32
N ILE A 58 4.82 6.48 18.03
CA ILE A 58 3.53 6.88 17.50
C ILE A 58 2.59 7.08 18.68
N SER A 59 1.85 8.20 18.71
CA SER A 59 0.75 8.42 19.66
C SER A 59 -0.58 8.20 18.99
N TYR A 60 -1.54 7.63 19.72
CA TYR A 60 -2.84 7.26 19.17
C TYR A 60 -3.95 7.56 20.16
N TYR A 61 -4.93 8.35 19.70
CA TYR A 61 -6.02 8.85 20.52
C TYR A 61 -7.37 8.78 19.82
N LEU A 62 -8.42 8.68 20.63
CA LEU A 62 -9.81 8.85 20.26
C LEU A 62 -10.31 10.21 20.78
N LYS A 63 -11.02 10.95 19.93
CA LYS A 63 -11.59 12.26 20.25
C LYS A 63 -13.08 12.26 20.02
N ARG A 64 -13.85 12.78 20.98
CA ARG A 64 -15.26 13.13 20.80
C ARG A 64 -15.36 14.56 20.31
N LEU A 65 -16.11 14.82 19.25
CA LEU A 65 -16.22 16.19 18.71
C LEU A 65 -17.03 17.13 19.62
N LYS A 66 -16.69 18.43 19.59
CA LYS A 66 -17.37 19.47 20.38
C LYS A 66 -18.84 19.64 20.02
N ASN A 67 -19.16 19.52 18.73
CA ASN A 67 -20.51 19.61 18.17
C ASN A 67 -21.26 18.26 18.16
N SER A 68 -20.70 17.21 18.77
CA SER A 68 -21.35 15.90 18.88
C SER A 68 -22.75 16.04 19.48
N LYS A 69 -23.73 15.35 18.86
CA LYS A 69 -25.08 15.18 19.44
C LYS A 69 -25.01 14.33 20.72
N GLY A 70 -26.11 14.34 21.46
CA GLY A 70 -26.26 13.60 22.72
C GLY A 70 -25.77 14.33 23.98
N SER A 71 -25.66 13.54 25.04
CA SER A 71 -25.33 13.84 26.42
C SER A 71 -24.01 14.59 26.56
N LYS A 72 -23.91 15.44 27.60
CA LYS A 72 -22.70 16.22 27.91
C LYS A 72 -21.46 15.35 28.10
N SER A 73 -21.64 14.18 28.71
CA SER A 73 -20.62 13.16 28.94
C SER A 73 -21.11 11.80 28.48
N LEU A 74 -20.21 10.96 27.97
CA LEU A 74 -20.49 9.57 27.57
C LEU A 74 -19.40 8.66 28.14
N LYS A 75 -19.79 7.59 28.84
CA LYS A 75 -18.85 6.54 29.24
C LYS A 75 -18.78 5.48 28.14
N ILE A 76 -17.58 5.26 27.60
CA ILE A 76 -17.34 4.28 26.54
C ILE A 76 -16.19 3.36 26.91
N ASP A 77 -16.33 2.10 26.52
CA ASP A 77 -15.25 1.12 26.53
C ASP A 77 -14.65 1.11 25.13
N TYR A 78 -13.35 1.30 25.00
CA TYR A 78 -12.69 1.36 23.70
C TYR A 78 -11.34 0.67 23.69
N GLU A 79 -10.99 0.18 22.51
CA GLU A 79 -9.73 -0.47 22.21
C GLU A 79 -9.10 0.22 21.00
N LEU A 80 -7.81 0.57 21.12
CA LEU A 80 -6.98 1.11 20.04
C LEU A 80 -5.92 0.07 19.69
N SER A 81 -5.81 -0.27 18.41
CA SER A 81 -4.86 -1.26 17.88
C SER A 81 -4.35 -0.88 16.50
N PHE A 82 -3.17 -1.39 16.14
CA PHE A 82 -2.73 -1.47 14.75
C PHE A 82 -2.92 -2.90 14.26
N LEU A 83 -3.31 -3.05 13.00
CA LEU A 83 -3.55 -4.34 12.36
C LEU A 83 -2.43 -4.66 11.38
N THR A 84 -2.15 -5.95 11.20
CA THR A 84 -1.35 -6.45 10.08
C THR A 84 -2.18 -6.46 8.79
N GLU A 85 -1.54 -6.78 7.67
CA GLU A 85 -2.21 -7.01 6.38
C GLU A 85 -3.32 -8.07 6.47
N ASP A 86 -3.08 -9.12 7.26
CA ASP A 86 -4.05 -10.20 7.50
C ASP A 86 -5.20 -9.80 8.44
N GLY A 87 -5.19 -8.56 8.94
CA GLY A 87 -6.18 -8.05 9.89
C GLY A 87 -5.96 -8.51 11.33
N GLU A 88 -4.82 -9.13 11.64
CA GLU A 88 -4.50 -9.57 13.00
C GLU A 88 -4.08 -8.39 13.88
N ILE A 89 -4.57 -8.39 15.12
CA ILE A 89 -4.13 -7.46 16.15
C ILE A 89 -2.85 -8.00 16.78
N LEU A 90 -1.71 -7.40 16.45
CA LEU A 90 -0.47 -7.67 17.16
C LEU A 90 -0.47 -6.92 18.49
N LYS A 91 -0.19 -7.65 19.58
CA LYS A 91 -0.18 -7.10 20.94
C LYS A 91 1.13 -6.36 21.25
N PRO A 92 1.15 -5.44 22.24
CA PRO A 92 0.00 -4.96 23.03
C PRO A 92 -0.88 -3.94 22.28
N ASN A 93 -2.19 -4.07 22.48
CA ASN A 93 -3.22 -3.09 22.17
C ASN A 93 -3.53 -2.23 23.42
N PHE A 94 -4.17 -1.07 23.23
CA PHE A 94 -4.60 -0.22 24.34
C PHE A 94 -6.09 -0.39 24.56
N VAL A 95 -6.51 -0.78 25.77
CA VAL A 95 -7.92 -0.92 26.16
C VAL A 95 -8.20 -0.01 27.35
N SER A 96 -9.30 0.74 27.30
CA SER A 96 -9.71 1.60 28.40
C SER A 96 -11.23 1.74 28.49
N SER A 97 -11.71 2.15 29.66
CA SER A 97 -13.10 2.53 29.94
C SER A 97 -13.11 3.95 30.48
N ASP A 98 -13.57 4.90 29.66
CA ASP A 98 -13.43 6.33 29.94
C ASP A 98 -14.72 7.09 29.74
N THR A 99 -14.91 8.12 30.56
CA THR A 99 -15.93 9.16 30.31
C THR A 99 -15.34 10.26 29.42
N PHE A 100 -16.02 10.56 28.32
CA PHE A 100 -15.69 11.63 27.38
C PHE A 100 -16.71 12.76 27.43
N THR A 101 -16.26 13.97 27.73
CA THR A 101 -17.01 15.20 27.47
C THR A 101 -16.85 15.63 26.01
N LYS A 102 -17.74 16.49 25.52
CA LYS A 102 -17.65 17.01 24.13
C LYS A 102 -16.34 17.78 23.93
N GLY A 103 -15.58 17.42 22.89
CA GLY A 103 -14.26 17.98 22.59
C GLY A 103 -13.09 17.31 23.28
N GLN A 104 -13.33 16.32 24.15
CA GLN A 104 -12.27 15.62 24.88
C GLN A 104 -11.58 14.57 24.00
N THR A 105 -10.29 14.42 24.23
CA THR A 105 -9.41 13.42 23.62
C THR A 105 -8.82 12.53 24.70
N LYS A 106 -8.79 11.22 24.47
CA LYS A 106 -8.14 10.23 25.36
C LYS A 106 -7.54 9.09 24.54
N GLY A 107 -6.54 8.43 25.10
CA GLY A 107 -5.75 7.42 24.39
C GLY A 107 -4.35 7.30 24.98
N LYS A 108 -3.35 7.04 24.14
CA LYS A 108 -2.00 6.69 24.57
C LYS A 108 -0.95 7.51 23.81
N ASN A 109 -0.12 8.25 24.56
CA ASN A 109 1.00 9.03 24.02
C ASN A 109 2.11 8.13 23.45
N LEU A 110 2.66 7.24 24.27
CA LEU A 110 3.67 6.28 23.82
C LEU A 110 2.97 4.97 23.44
N PHE A 111 2.20 5.00 22.35
CA PHE A 111 1.38 3.85 21.95
C PHE A 111 2.25 2.72 21.39
N LYS A 112 3.09 3.02 20.39
CA LYS A 112 4.04 2.07 19.80
C LYS A 112 5.34 2.75 19.40
N MET A 113 6.46 2.02 19.48
CA MET A 113 7.73 2.52 18.95
C MET A 113 7.64 2.63 17.43
N ARG A 114 8.21 3.69 16.88
CA ARG A 114 8.14 3.96 15.44
C ARG A 114 8.91 2.88 14.67
N ASP A 115 10.11 2.51 15.09
CA ASP A 115 10.90 1.46 14.44
C ASP A 115 10.17 0.10 14.43
N GLU A 116 9.45 -0.24 15.52
CA GLU A 116 8.63 -1.46 15.57
C GLU A 116 7.55 -1.45 14.49
N VAL A 117 6.90 -0.30 14.25
CA VAL A 117 5.84 -0.18 13.23
C VAL A 117 6.41 -0.20 11.83
N PHE A 118 7.53 0.48 11.59
CA PHE A 118 8.12 0.65 10.26
C PHE A 118 8.96 -0.55 9.81
N LEU A 119 9.45 -1.38 10.73
CA LEU A 119 10.29 -2.56 10.43
C LEU A 119 9.52 -3.89 10.55
N SER A 120 8.20 -3.87 10.73
CA SER A 120 7.41 -5.09 10.95
C SER A 120 6.18 -5.17 10.05
N LYS A 121 5.36 -6.20 10.28
CA LYS A 121 4.13 -6.50 9.53
C LYS A 121 3.00 -5.47 9.69
N TYR A 122 3.15 -4.46 10.58
CA TYR A 122 2.14 -3.40 10.72
C TYR A 122 2.06 -2.48 9.49
N LEU A 123 3.15 -2.36 8.74
CA LEU A 123 3.28 -1.43 7.63
C LEU A 123 3.60 -2.17 6.32
N SER A 124 2.68 -3.02 5.87
CA SER A 124 2.81 -3.70 4.58
C SER A 124 2.52 -2.71 3.44
N GLN A 125 3.37 -2.69 2.41
CA GLN A 125 3.24 -1.81 1.25
C GLN A 125 3.09 -0.31 1.62
N ASP A 126 3.68 0.12 2.74
CA ASP A 126 3.54 1.48 3.29
C ASP A 126 2.11 1.88 3.71
N ILE A 127 1.28 0.90 4.07
CA ILE A 127 -0.09 1.10 4.56
C ILE A 127 -0.17 0.75 6.04
N LEU A 128 -0.56 1.72 6.86
CA LEU A 128 -0.84 1.49 8.28
C LEU A 128 -2.36 1.37 8.49
N THR A 129 -2.83 0.28 9.11
CA THR A 129 -4.25 0.14 9.47
C THR A 129 -4.44 0.36 10.97
N ALA A 130 -5.01 1.51 11.33
CA ALA A 130 -5.39 1.86 12.69
C ALA A 130 -6.84 1.43 12.97
N SER A 131 -7.03 0.61 14.00
CA SER A 131 -8.34 0.12 14.43
C SER A 131 -8.75 0.77 15.74
N CYS A 132 -10.04 1.10 15.84
CA CYS A 132 -10.68 1.53 17.07
C CYS A 132 -12.00 0.76 17.26
N ARG A 133 -12.08 -0.05 18.31
CA ARG A 133 -13.32 -0.71 18.72
C ARG A 133 -13.96 0.08 19.85
N ILE A 134 -15.27 0.33 19.77
CA ILE A 134 -16.03 1.09 20.76
C ILE A 134 -17.29 0.29 21.15
N CYS A 135 -17.48 0.12 22.45
CA CYS A 135 -18.64 -0.52 23.06
C CYS A 135 -19.17 0.36 24.21
N THR A 136 -20.44 0.17 24.59
CA THR A 136 -21.01 0.78 25.80
C THR A 136 -21.66 -0.29 26.66
N SER A 137 -21.39 -0.27 27.95
CA SER A 137 -22.05 -1.17 28.92
C SER A 137 -23.53 -0.84 29.15
N ALA A 138 -23.98 0.35 28.76
CA ALA A 138 -25.34 0.84 29.01
C ALA A 138 -26.36 0.44 27.93
N ARG A 139 -25.94 0.07 26.71
CA ARG A 139 -26.83 -0.26 25.60
C ARG A 139 -26.59 -1.69 25.13
N ARG A 140 -27.60 -2.55 25.31
CA ARG A 140 -27.66 -3.89 24.74
C ARG A 140 -28.19 -3.80 23.30
N ASN A 141 -27.76 -4.69 22.41
CA ASN A 141 -28.23 -4.82 21.02
C ASN A 141 -27.79 -3.67 20.09
N MET A 142 -26.52 -3.29 20.15
CA MET A 142 -25.97 -2.25 19.24
C MET A 142 -25.74 -2.76 17.81
N GLY A 143 -25.92 -4.06 17.57
CA GLY A 143 -25.45 -4.72 16.36
C GLY A 143 -23.93 -4.72 16.27
N ARG A 144 -23.41 -5.28 15.19
CA ARG A 144 -21.99 -5.21 14.85
C ARG A 144 -21.86 -4.26 13.68
N VAL A 145 -21.18 -3.14 13.86
CA VAL A 145 -20.99 -2.18 12.77
C VAL A 145 -19.51 -2.00 12.53
N LYS A 146 -19.06 -2.28 11.30
CA LYS A 146 -17.69 -1.98 10.87
C LYS A 146 -17.73 -0.77 9.94
N ILE A 147 -16.89 0.22 10.22
CA ILE A 147 -16.75 1.43 9.41
C ILE A 147 -15.34 1.41 8.84
N PHE A 148 -15.22 1.45 7.53
CA PHE A 148 -13.95 1.43 6.82
C PHE A 148 -13.66 2.83 6.30
N ALA A 149 -12.51 3.36 6.66
CA ALA A 149 -12.05 4.68 6.29
C ALA A 149 -10.65 4.60 5.70
N ASN A 150 -10.35 5.52 4.80
CA ASN A 150 -9.06 5.59 4.14
C ASN A 150 -8.56 7.03 4.06
N THR A 151 -7.26 7.18 4.26
CA THR A 151 -6.51 8.42 4.08
C THR A 151 -5.28 8.12 3.24
N ILE A 152 -5.15 8.78 2.09
CA ILE A 152 -4.02 8.59 1.18
C ILE A 152 -3.13 9.82 1.25
N ILE A 153 -1.87 9.63 1.64
CA ILE A 153 -0.84 10.66 1.55
C ILE A 153 -0.31 10.71 0.11
N SER A 154 -0.37 11.88 -0.52
CA SER A 154 0.15 12.08 -1.88
C SER A 154 1.66 11.91 -1.86
N MET A 155 2.18 10.99 -2.69
CA MET A 155 3.62 10.76 -2.85
C MET A 155 4.02 10.86 -4.32
N ASP A 156 4.93 11.77 -4.63
CA ASP A 156 5.63 11.80 -5.91
C ASP A 156 7.00 11.16 -5.74
N LYS A 157 7.50 10.52 -6.81
CA LYS A 157 8.81 9.87 -6.81
C LYS A 157 9.62 10.30 -8.01
N ALA A 158 10.91 10.53 -7.81
CA ALA A 158 11.88 10.74 -8.87
C ALA A 158 13.08 9.81 -8.66
N SER A 159 13.47 9.08 -9.70
CA SER A 159 14.69 8.27 -9.69
C SER A 159 15.53 8.62 -10.90
N PHE A 160 16.82 8.87 -10.67
CA PHE A 160 17.74 9.28 -11.72
C PHE A 160 19.18 8.91 -11.35
N VAL A 161 20.03 8.85 -12.37
CA VAL A 161 21.47 8.74 -12.21
C VAL A 161 22.08 10.10 -12.50
N TRP A 162 22.75 10.67 -11.51
CA TRP A 162 23.47 11.93 -11.62
C TRP A 162 24.96 11.65 -11.87
N ASN A 163 25.41 11.96 -13.07
CA ASN A 163 26.81 11.84 -13.48
C ASN A 163 27.52 13.19 -13.32
N ILE A 164 28.61 13.21 -12.57
CA ILE A 164 29.48 14.35 -12.38
C ILE A 164 30.79 14.06 -13.10
N GLU A 165 30.95 14.67 -14.27
CA GLU A 165 32.14 14.53 -15.11
C GLU A 165 33.33 15.34 -14.57
N ASN A 166 34.54 14.89 -14.90
CA ASN A 166 35.80 15.51 -14.46
C ASN A 166 35.90 15.64 -12.93
N PHE A 167 35.38 14.66 -12.20
CA PHE A 167 35.20 14.77 -10.75
C PHE A 167 36.53 14.89 -9.99
N SER A 168 37.60 14.22 -10.46
CA SER A 168 38.94 14.33 -9.86
C SER A 168 39.45 15.78 -9.81
N LYS A 169 39.08 16.60 -10.80
CA LYS A 169 39.49 18.02 -10.89
C LYS A 169 38.62 18.97 -10.07
N MET A 170 37.47 18.51 -9.58
CA MET A 170 36.52 19.35 -8.85
C MET A 170 37.14 19.83 -7.53
N GLY A 171 37.17 21.15 -7.30
CA GLY A 171 37.64 21.76 -6.05
C GLY A 171 36.54 22.00 -5.01
N THR A 172 36.93 22.44 -3.80
CA THR A 172 36.00 22.73 -2.68
C THR A 172 35.12 23.97 -2.89
N SER A 173 35.50 24.87 -3.79
CA SER A 173 34.69 26.03 -4.19
C SER A 173 33.62 25.71 -5.23
N GLU A 174 33.75 24.59 -5.94
CA GLU A 174 32.81 24.22 -7.00
C GLU A 174 31.53 23.60 -6.44
N ARG A 175 30.44 23.80 -7.16
CA ARG A 175 29.10 23.29 -6.88
C ARG A 175 28.55 22.67 -8.16
N LYS A 176 27.89 21.51 -8.06
CA LYS A 176 27.20 20.88 -9.18
C LYS A 176 25.74 20.75 -8.81
N ASP A 177 24.86 21.19 -9.70
CA ASP A 177 23.42 21.18 -9.46
C ASP A 177 22.72 20.12 -10.29
N TYR A 178 21.70 19.51 -9.70
CA TYR A 178 20.72 18.68 -10.40
C TYR A 178 19.32 19.20 -10.11
N GLU A 179 18.61 19.59 -11.15
CA GLU A 179 17.25 20.11 -11.03
C GLU A 179 16.21 19.00 -11.13
N ILE A 180 15.29 18.94 -10.17
CA ILE A 180 14.10 18.09 -10.20
C ILE A 180 12.90 18.97 -10.54
N LYS A 181 12.25 18.65 -11.67
CA LYS A 181 11.09 19.37 -12.19
C LYS A 181 9.80 18.58 -11.98
N SER A 182 8.69 19.30 -11.88
CA SER A 182 7.35 18.72 -11.83
C SER A 182 6.99 18.09 -13.19
N ALA A 183 5.90 17.31 -13.24
CA ALA A 183 5.36 16.81 -14.50
C ALA A 183 4.98 17.93 -15.49
N HIS A 184 4.73 19.15 -14.98
CA HIS A 184 4.43 20.34 -15.78
C HIS A 184 5.69 21.16 -16.13
N GLY A 185 6.87 20.70 -15.72
CA GLY A 185 8.15 21.38 -15.96
C GLY A 185 8.54 22.42 -14.92
N ASP A 186 7.74 22.62 -13.88
CA ASP A 186 8.03 23.59 -12.82
C ASP A 186 9.22 23.14 -11.99
N HIS A 187 10.11 24.07 -11.66
CA HIS A 187 11.26 23.80 -10.82
C HIS A 187 10.83 23.51 -9.37
N MET A 188 11.06 22.30 -8.88
CA MET A 188 10.60 21.87 -7.55
C MET A 188 11.71 21.86 -6.51
N VAL A 189 12.81 21.19 -6.83
CA VAL A 189 13.93 20.92 -5.92
C VAL A 189 15.24 20.96 -6.70
N THR A 190 16.29 21.52 -6.09
CA THR A 190 17.67 21.39 -6.57
C THR A 190 18.48 20.58 -5.58
N LEU A 191 19.19 19.56 -6.08
CA LEU A 191 20.28 18.93 -5.35
C LEU A 191 21.58 19.64 -5.72
N GLU A 192 22.34 20.08 -4.73
CA GLU A 192 23.64 20.74 -4.92
C GLU A 192 24.73 19.86 -4.31
N LEU A 193 25.63 19.34 -5.14
CA LEU A 193 26.78 18.54 -4.73
C LEU A 193 28.01 19.42 -4.57
N PHE A 194 28.73 19.20 -3.48
CA PHE A 194 29.95 19.93 -3.17
C PHE A 194 30.93 19.19 -2.28
N LEU A 195 32.17 19.66 -2.29
CA LEU A 195 33.24 19.11 -1.47
C LEU A 195 33.49 19.98 -0.24
N ILE A 196 33.58 19.36 0.93
CA ILE A 196 34.08 20.00 2.14
C ILE A 196 35.41 19.35 2.48
N GLY A 197 36.48 20.15 2.46
CA GLY A 197 37.80 19.73 2.92
C GLY A 197 37.87 19.75 4.44
N HIS A 198 38.20 18.59 5.03
CA HIS A 198 38.76 18.51 6.37
C HIS A 198 40.26 18.25 6.25
N CYS A 199 41.04 18.61 7.27
CA CYS A 199 42.52 18.76 7.26
C CYS A 199 43.37 17.65 6.58
N CYS A 200 42.77 16.50 6.23
CA CYS A 200 43.42 15.38 5.54
C CYS A 200 42.58 14.70 4.43
N GLU A 201 41.27 14.99 4.29
CA GLU A 201 40.36 14.31 3.35
C GLU A 201 39.21 15.25 2.90
N GLU A 202 38.76 15.11 1.65
CA GLU A 202 37.60 15.83 1.13
C GLU A 202 36.37 14.93 1.19
N SER A 203 35.28 15.45 1.78
CA SER A 203 33.99 14.76 1.88
C SER A 203 33.01 15.24 0.81
N ILE A 204 32.28 14.31 0.20
CA ILE A 204 31.20 14.66 -0.73
C ILE A 204 29.94 14.97 0.07
N ASN A 205 29.35 16.11 -0.21
CA ASN A 205 28.16 16.61 0.45
C ASN A 205 27.08 16.90 -0.60
N VAL A 206 25.84 16.57 -0.28
CA VAL A 206 24.67 16.96 -1.09
C VAL A 206 23.74 17.81 -0.22
N CYS A 207 23.46 19.03 -0.66
CA CYS A 207 22.44 19.91 -0.09
C CYS A 207 21.17 19.87 -0.94
N VAL A 208 20.02 20.12 -0.33
CA VAL A 208 18.71 20.12 -0.98
C VAL A 208 18.06 21.49 -0.81
N LYS A 209 17.73 22.14 -1.93
CA LYS A 209 17.03 23.43 -1.98
C LYS A 209 15.61 23.23 -2.49
N PHE A 210 14.62 23.71 -1.74
CA PHE A 210 13.20 23.59 -2.09
C PHE A 210 12.67 24.89 -2.69
N TYR A 211 11.99 24.78 -3.82
CA TYR A 211 11.36 25.91 -4.51
C TYR A 211 9.84 25.79 -4.56
N ASN A 212 9.32 24.56 -4.47
CA ASN A 212 7.88 24.32 -4.34
C ASN A 212 7.45 24.37 -2.87
N PRO A 213 6.69 25.40 -2.43
CA PRO A 213 6.26 25.55 -1.04
C PRO A 213 5.22 24.51 -0.61
N SER A 214 4.65 23.77 -1.56
CA SER A 214 3.68 22.71 -1.28
C SER A 214 4.33 21.42 -0.78
N ILE A 215 5.65 21.25 -0.96
CA ILE A 215 6.37 20.08 -0.46
C ILE A 215 6.41 20.16 1.07
N LYS A 216 5.84 19.15 1.73
CA LYS A 216 5.80 19.06 3.20
C LYS A 216 6.78 18.02 3.73
N PHE A 217 7.09 17.01 2.93
CA PHE A 217 8.10 15.98 3.25
C PHE A 217 8.95 15.69 2.03
N PHE A 218 10.22 15.44 2.29
CA PHE A 218 11.19 15.04 1.30
C PHE A 218 12.12 13.98 1.86
N ARG A 219 12.35 12.93 1.08
CA ARG A 219 13.34 11.89 1.36
C ARG A 219 14.24 11.75 0.14
N LEU A 220 15.54 11.72 0.37
CA LEU A 220 16.56 11.41 -0.62
C LEU A 220 17.36 10.20 -0.14
N ASN A 221 17.36 9.15 -0.95
CA ASN A 221 18.36 8.10 -0.87
C ASN A 221 19.34 8.31 -2.02
N SER A 222 20.63 8.31 -1.74
CA SER A 222 21.67 8.39 -2.74
C SER A 222 22.62 7.21 -2.60
N PHE A 223 22.92 6.56 -3.71
CA PHE A 223 23.84 5.43 -3.78
C PHE A 223 24.99 5.78 -4.71
N LEU A 224 26.21 5.50 -4.29
CA LEU A 224 27.34 5.54 -5.22
C LEU A 224 27.22 4.38 -6.20
N MET A 225 27.64 4.60 -7.44
CA MET A 225 27.58 3.60 -8.51
C MET A 225 28.98 3.26 -8.99
N ASP A 226 29.27 1.97 -9.14
CA ASP A 226 30.54 1.51 -9.70
C ASP A 226 30.50 1.53 -11.24
N ALA A 227 31.63 1.19 -11.87
CA ALA A 227 31.79 1.15 -13.32
C ALA A 227 30.85 0.19 -14.07
N ILE A 228 30.23 -0.77 -13.37
CA ILE A 228 29.32 -1.77 -13.94
C ILE A 228 27.86 -1.41 -13.59
N GLY A 229 27.64 -0.38 -12.76
CA GLY A 229 26.33 0.09 -12.34
C GLY A 229 25.81 -0.56 -11.05
N ASN A 230 26.67 -1.19 -10.26
CA ASN A 230 26.25 -1.68 -8.93
C ASN A 230 26.21 -0.53 -7.93
N ARG A 231 25.18 -0.55 -7.08
CA ARG A 231 25.00 0.40 -5.98
C ARG A 231 25.89 0.00 -4.80
N PHE A 232 26.72 0.91 -4.33
CA PHE A 232 27.52 0.72 -3.12
C PHE A 232 27.53 1.99 -2.29
N ASN A 233 27.53 1.83 -0.96
CA ASN A 233 27.44 2.90 0.02
C ASN A 233 26.20 3.80 -0.13
N SER A 234 25.34 3.82 0.88
CA SER A 234 24.07 4.54 0.83
C SER A 234 24.07 5.71 1.80
N GLY A 235 23.84 6.90 1.28
CA GLY A 235 23.42 8.04 2.07
C GLY A 235 21.90 8.12 2.08
N ARG A 236 21.29 8.35 3.25
CA ARG A 236 19.86 8.64 3.38
C ARG A 236 19.65 9.94 4.11
N LEU A 237 18.75 10.75 3.57
CA LEU A 237 18.39 12.06 4.05
C LEU A 237 16.87 12.15 4.09
N GLU A 238 16.29 12.56 5.22
CA GLU A 238 14.83 12.67 5.37
C GLU A 238 14.48 13.91 6.18
N PHE A 239 13.61 14.75 5.63
CA PHE A 239 13.19 15.99 6.29
C PHE A 239 11.70 16.27 6.16
N GLN A 240 11.23 17.03 7.15
CA GLN A 240 9.93 17.68 7.11
C GLN A 240 10.18 19.15 6.83
N VAL A 241 9.56 19.65 5.78
CA VAL A 241 9.68 21.05 5.38
C VAL A 241 8.81 21.86 6.35
N GLN A 242 9.39 22.28 7.46
CA GLN A 242 8.82 23.33 8.31
C GLN A 242 9.45 24.64 7.87
N ASN A 243 8.64 25.67 7.67
CA ASN A 243 9.08 27.03 7.28
C ASN A 243 10.34 27.44 8.04
N THR A 244 11.51 27.30 7.41
CA THR A 244 12.76 28.06 7.61
C THR A 244 13.88 27.39 6.82
N PHE A 245 14.58 28.23 6.06
CA PHE A 245 15.78 27.89 5.29
C PHE A 245 16.87 27.34 6.22
N TYR A 246 17.28 26.09 6.00
CA TYR A 246 18.51 25.55 6.57
C TYR A 246 19.21 24.69 5.51
N ASP A 247 20.53 24.89 5.38
CA ASP A 247 21.44 24.09 4.54
C ASP A 247 21.58 22.68 5.11
N TRP A 248 20.68 21.78 4.72
CA TRP A 248 20.71 20.40 5.19
C TRP A 248 21.67 19.56 4.35
N LYS A 249 22.70 19.00 4.98
CA LYS A 249 23.81 18.31 4.30
C LYS A 249 23.72 16.81 4.48
N LEU A 250 23.64 16.06 3.40
CA LEU A 250 23.95 14.64 3.38
C LEU A 250 25.44 14.48 3.15
N VAL A 251 26.15 13.90 4.11
CA VAL A 251 27.56 13.51 3.95
C VAL A 251 27.58 12.09 3.38
N LEU A 252 28.19 11.90 2.22
CA LEU A 252 28.49 10.57 1.71
C LEU A 252 29.76 10.07 2.43
N PHE A 253 29.68 8.91 3.08
CA PHE A 253 30.77 8.34 3.89
C PHE A 253 31.90 7.74 3.03
N VAL A 254 32.34 8.44 1.98
CA VAL A 254 33.52 8.11 1.16
C VAL A 254 34.30 9.38 0.89
N SER A 255 35.60 9.37 1.20
CA SER A 255 36.47 10.50 0.87
C SER A 255 36.84 10.51 -0.61
N LYS A 256 36.99 11.71 -1.18
CA LYS A 256 37.37 11.90 -2.59
C LYS A 256 38.63 11.10 -2.95
N GLN A 257 39.64 11.20 -2.09
CA GLN A 257 40.93 10.54 -2.28
C GLN A 257 40.83 9.00 -2.30
N LYS A 258 39.85 8.41 -1.59
CA LYS A 258 39.61 6.96 -1.64
C LYS A 258 38.99 6.52 -2.95
N MET A 259 38.14 7.35 -3.55
CA MET A 259 37.54 7.07 -4.86
C MET A 259 38.56 7.21 -5.98
N GLU A 260 39.41 8.24 -5.94
CA GLU A 260 40.46 8.46 -6.95
C GLU A 260 41.48 7.33 -7.02
N LYS A 261 41.74 6.64 -5.91
CA LYS A 261 42.63 5.48 -5.86
C LYS A 261 42.02 4.21 -6.47
N SER A 262 40.74 4.22 -6.81
CA SER A 262 40.00 3.06 -7.29
C SER A 262 39.26 3.40 -8.59
N ASN A 263 39.79 2.94 -9.73
CA ASN A 263 39.12 3.06 -11.04
C ASN A 263 37.73 2.42 -11.10
N ILE A 264 37.35 1.65 -10.07
CA ILE A 264 36.04 1.02 -9.94
C ILE A 264 34.95 2.08 -9.72
N TYR A 265 35.26 3.21 -9.08
CA TYR A 265 34.27 4.20 -8.64
C TYR A 265 34.23 5.48 -9.47
N LEU A 266 35.28 5.73 -10.25
CA LEU A 266 35.39 6.87 -11.16
C LEU A 266 35.77 6.39 -12.57
N PRO A 267 34.96 5.53 -13.21
CA PRO A 267 35.19 5.14 -14.61
C PRO A 267 35.23 6.39 -15.49
N ASN A 268 36.30 6.57 -16.25
CA ASN A 268 36.50 7.74 -17.10
C ASN A 268 36.38 9.10 -16.37
N ASP A 269 36.77 9.16 -15.08
CA ASP A 269 36.68 10.37 -14.25
C ASP A 269 35.25 10.91 -14.04
N VAL A 270 34.27 10.00 -14.00
CA VAL A 270 32.86 10.32 -13.76
C VAL A 270 32.40 9.74 -12.43
N LEU A 271 31.95 10.59 -11.51
CA LEU A 271 31.24 10.17 -10.31
C LEU A 271 29.77 9.97 -10.64
N SER A 272 29.24 8.76 -10.40
CA SER A 272 27.85 8.42 -10.69
C SER A 272 27.08 8.19 -9.38
N LEU A 273 26.01 8.96 -9.17
CA LEU A 273 25.11 8.85 -8.02
C LEU A 273 23.73 8.40 -8.49
N ASN A 274 23.24 7.25 -8.01
CA ASN A 274 21.84 6.89 -8.16
C ASN A 274 21.04 7.56 -7.04
N CYS A 275 20.16 8.48 -7.40
CA CYS A 275 19.31 9.21 -6.47
C CYS A 275 17.86 8.73 -6.58
N GLU A 276 17.26 8.44 -5.44
CA GLU A 276 15.84 8.13 -5.28
C GLU A 276 15.23 9.16 -4.33
N CYS A 277 14.37 10.01 -4.88
CA CYS A 277 13.70 11.09 -4.16
C CYS A 277 12.21 10.77 -4.01
N ASP A 278 11.69 10.93 -2.80
CA ASP A 278 10.26 10.89 -2.53
C ASP A 278 9.78 12.24 -1.98
N PHE A 279 8.63 12.72 -2.48
CA PHE A 279 8.03 14.00 -2.09
C PHE A 279 6.62 13.74 -1.59
N SER A 280 6.22 14.37 -0.49
CA SER A 280 4.79 14.46 -0.13
C SER A 280 4.36 15.90 -0.01
N THR A 281 3.22 16.21 -0.64
CA THR A 281 2.68 17.58 -0.74
C THR A 281 1.40 17.79 0.05
N LYS A 282 0.52 16.77 0.12
CA LYS A 282 -0.79 16.89 0.75
C LYS A 282 -1.42 15.52 1.06
N ILE A 283 -2.55 15.56 1.76
CA ILE A 283 -3.48 14.44 1.82
C ILE A 283 -4.19 14.43 0.47
N ALA A 284 -4.03 13.36 -0.30
CA ALA A 284 -4.65 13.19 -1.62
C ALA A 284 -6.13 12.82 -1.48
N PHE A 285 -6.44 11.98 -0.50
CA PHE A 285 -7.79 11.50 -0.23
C PHE A 285 -8.00 11.29 1.28
N GLU A 286 -9.20 11.57 1.75
CA GLU A 286 -9.67 11.25 3.09
C GLU A 286 -11.18 10.99 3.04
N GLY A 287 -11.63 9.81 3.45
CA GLY A 287 -13.06 9.48 3.41
C GLY A 287 -13.43 8.16 4.07
N ILE A 288 -14.73 8.00 4.36
CA ILE A 288 -15.33 6.71 4.72
C ILE A 288 -15.64 5.98 3.41
N GLU A 289 -15.06 4.80 3.22
CA GLU A 289 -15.24 3.98 2.01
C GLU A 289 -16.53 3.17 2.08
N ARG A 290 -16.79 2.52 3.21
CA ARG A 290 -17.97 1.68 3.41
C ARG A 290 -18.32 1.49 4.87
N ILE A 291 -19.58 1.12 5.12
CA ILE A 291 -20.10 0.74 6.43
C ILE A 291 -20.77 -0.63 6.28
N GLU A 292 -20.33 -1.60 7.07
CA GLU A 292 -20.89 -2.95 7.11
C GLU A 292 -21.70 -3.13 8.39
N HIS A 293 -22.95 -3.55 8.25
CA HIS A 293 -23.81 -3.93 9.37
C HIS A 293 -23.86 -5.45 9.45
N GLY A 294 -23.35 -6.02 10.54
CA GLY A 294 -23.49 -7.42 10.84
C GLY A 294 -24.96 -7.73 11.13
N THR A 295 -25.59 -8.48 10.24
CA THR A 295 -26.98 -8.93 10.38
C THR A 295 -27.12 -9.87 11.56
N SER A 296 -27.84 -9.42 12.59
CA SER A 296 -28.82 -10.29 13.27
C SER A 296 -30.16 -10.01 12.59
N SER A 297 -30.79 -11.04 12.07
CA SER A 297 -32.06 -11.02 11.36
C SER A 297 -33.12 -10.16 12.05
N SER A 298 -33.55 -9.05 11.42
CA SER A 298 -34.94 -8.56 11.36
C SER A 298 -35.00 -7.23 10.61
N GLU A 299 -36.05 -7.12 9.80
CA GLU A 299 -36.39 -6.08 8.85
C GLU A 299 -36.41 -4.66 9.47
N PHE A 300 -35.88 -3.66 8.77
CA PHE A 300 -36.50 -2.32 8.81
C PHE A 300 -36.33 -1.59 7.46
N ARG A 301 -37.46 -1.01 7.03
CA ARG A 301 -37.76 -0.46 5.72
C ARG A 301 -36.89 0.76 5.37
N LYS A 302 -36.49 0.83 4.09
CA LYS A 302 -35.89 2.03 3.48
C LYS A 302 -36.97 3.10 3.30
N GLU A 303 -36.76 4.29 3.85
CA GLU A 303 -37.30 5.53 3.32
C GLU A 303 -36.12 6.34 2.76
N THR A 304 -36.22 6.65 1.46
CA THR A 304 -35.24 7.44 0.72
C THR A 304 -35.87 8.80 0.45
N THR A 305 -35.23 9.87 0.89
CA THR A 305 -35.48 11.22 0.35
C THR A 305 -34.17 11.75 -0.18
N ALA A 306 -34.17 11.95 -1.49
CA ALA A 306 -33.08 12.49 -2.28
C ALA A 306 -32.91 13.98 -2.01
N GLU A 307 -31.67 14.43 -1.82
CA GLU A 307 -31.25 15.79 -2.15
C GLU A 307 -29.88 15.76 -2.82
N ASN A 308 -29.82 16.43 -3.97
CA ASN A 308 -28.72 16.43 -4.93
C ASN A 308 -27.51 17.21 -4.41
N VAL A 309 -26.36 16.54 -4.30
CA VAL A 309 -25.05 17.20 -4.38
C VAL A 309 -24.37 16.69 -5.64
N LEU A 310 -24.04 17.59 -6.56
CA LEU A 310 -23.23 17.32 -7.75
C LEU A 310 -21.80 16.99 -7.31
N ILE A 311 -21.58 15.77 -6.84
CA ILE A 311 -20.28 15.13 -6.78
C ILE A 311 -20.05 14.62 -8.19
N THR A 312 -18.99 15.04 -8.87
CA THR A 312 -18.49 14.22 -9.99
C THR A 312 -17.81 13.01 -9.36
N PRO A 313 -18.42 11.80 -9.41
CA PRO A 313 -17.74 10.62 -8.92
C PRO A 313 -16.54 10.36 -9.83
N SER A 314 -15.33 10.54 -9.31
CA SER A 314 -14.16 9.97 -9.97
C SER A 314 -14.27 8.45 -9.80
N VAL A 315 -14.81 7.77 -10.81
CA VAL A 315 -14.87 6.30 -10.83
C VAL A 315 -13.43 5.79 -10.82
N PRO A 316 -13.01 4.99 -9.82
CA PRO A 316 -11.67 4.41 -9.78
C PRO A 316 -11.37 3.69 -11.10
N LEU A 317 -10.12 3.74 -11.58
CA LEU A 317 -9.75 3.13 -12.86
C LEU A 317 -10.15 1.64 -12.94
N ALA A 318 -9.95 0.89 -11.85
CA ALA A 318 -10.37 -0.51 -11.78
C ALA A 318 -11.89 -0.69 -11.95
N ASP A 319 -12.70 0.21 -11.39
CA ASP A 319 -14.16 0.17 -11.54
C ASP A 319 -14.61 0.62 -12.94
N ALA A 320 -13.91 1.60 -13.53
CA ALA A 320 -14.13 2.01 -14.91
C ALA A 320 -13.80 0.87 -15.88
N LEU A 321 -12.66 0.18 -15.68
CA LEU A 321 -12.29 -1.01 -16.46
C LEU A 321 -13.25 -2.19 -16.21
N ARG A 322 -13.71 -2.38 -14.96
CA ARG A 322 -14.74 -3.38 -14.63
C ARG A 322 -16.04 -3.11 -15.38
N SER A 323 -16.49 -1.84 -15.44
CA SER A 323 -17.66 -1.41 -16.21
C SER A 323 -17.44 -1.68 -17.71
N MET A 324 -16.28 -1.31 -18.27
CA MET A 324 -15.95 -1.62 -19.68
C MET A 324 -16.06 -3.11 -20.00
N TYR A 325 -15.57 -3.98 -19.11
CA TYR A 325 -15.71 -5.43 -19.28
C TYR A 325 -17.16 -5.92 -19.12
N SER A 326 -17.86 -5.44 -18.09
CA SER A 326 -19.21 -5.89 -17.76
C SER A 326 -20.26 -5.45 -18.80
N GLU A 327 -20.06 -4.27 -19.37
CA GLU A 327 -20.93 -3.68 -20.39
C GLU A 327 -20.52 -4.05 -21.81
N GLY A 328 -19.33 -4.62 -22.01
CA GLY A 328 -18.83 -5.05 -23.32
C GLY A 328 -18.54 -3.89 -24.30
N LEU A 329 -18.27 -2.69 -23.77
CA LEU A 329 -18.00 -1.51 -24.59
C LEU A 329 -16.63 -1.63 -25.28
N PHE A 330 -16.51 -1.19 -26.53
CA PHE A 330 -15.24 -1.09 -27.28
C PHE A 330 -14.39 -2.38 -27.37
N CYS A 331 -15.00 -3.54 -27.14
CA CYS A 331 -14.31 -4.83 -27.25
C CYS A 331 -13.91 -5.12 -28.70
N ASP A 332 -12.68 -5.61 -28.88
CA ASP A 332 -12.05 -5.88 -30.19
C ASP A 332 -11.59 -7.34 -30.32
N THR A 333 -11.95 -8.19 -29.36
CA THR A 333 -11.76 -9.64 -29.37
C THR A 333 -12.82 -10.37 -28.58
N GLU A 334 -13.01 -11.65 -28.89
CA GLU A 334 -13.87 -12.56 -28.12
C GLU A 334 -13.11 -13.78 -27.60
N LEU A 335 -13.44 -14.24 -26.40
CA LEU A 335 -13.00 -15.53 -25.84
C LEU A 335 -14.22 -16.46 -25.79
N ARG A 336 -14.17 -17.56 -26.53
CA ARG A 336 -15.27 -18.51 -26.65
C ARG A 336 -14.97 -19.79 -25.89
N THR A 337 -15.74 -20.04 -24.84
CA THR A 337 -15.78 -21.34 -24.19
C THR A 337 -16.85 -22.22 -24.84
N SER A 338 -16.89 -23.51 -24.47
CA SER A 338 -17.93 -24.42 -24.95
C SER A 338 -19.35 -23.98 -24.59
N THR A 339 -19.52 -23.16 -23.55
CA THR A 339 -20.84 -22.77 -23.00
C THR A 339 -21.12 -21.27 -23.07
N LYS A 340 -20.10 -20.42 -23.22
CA LYS A 340 -20.24 -18.96 -23.15
C LYS A 340 -19.16 -18.23 -23.94
N THR A 341 -19.54 -17.11 -24.54
CA THR A 341 -18.63 -16.15 -25.17
C THR A 341 -18.44 -14.92 -24.28
N PHE A 342 -17.21 -14.42 -24.22
CA PHE A 342 -16.82 -13.23 -23.45
C PHE A 342 -16.17 -12.20 -24.38
N SER A 343 -16.77 -11.01 -24.47
CA SER A 343 -16.16 -9.88 -25.17
C SER A 343 -15.05 -9.27 -24.32
N ALA A 344 -13.92 -8.93 -24.93
CA ALA A 344 -12.76 -8.38 -24.23
C ALA A 344 -11.94 -7.43 -25.11
N HIS A 345 -10.89 -6.85 -24.51
CA HIS A 345 -10.00 -5.89 -25.17
C HIS A 345 -8.59 -6.48 -25.32
N LYS A 346 -8.08 -6.56 -26.56
CA LYS A 346 -6.76 -7.09 -26.90
C LYS A 346 -5.64 -6.38 -26.15
N ASN A 347 -5.75 -5.06 -25.99
CA ASN A 347 -4.75 -4.25 -25.29
C ASN A 347 -4.61 -4.63 -23.80
N ILE A 348 -5.73 -4.79 -23.09
CA ILE A 348 -5.75 -5.17 -21.66
C ILE A 348 -5.21 -6.59 -21.50
N LEU A 349 -5.68 -7.53 -22.31
CA LEU A 349 -5.21 -8.91 -22.29
C LEU A 349 -3.70 -8.98 -22.59
N SER A 350 -3.22 -8.27 -23.60
CA SER A 350 -1.79 -8.22 -23.97
C SER A 350 -0.91 -7.56 -22.92
N ALA A 351 -1.42 -6.55 -22.22
CA ALA A 351 -0.66 -5.86 -21.18
C ALA A 351 -0.47 -6.74 -19.94
N ARG A 352 -1.40 -7.66 -19.70
CA ARG A 352 -1.52 -8.41 -18.44
C ARG A 352 -1.25 -9.92 -18.59
N SER A 353 -1.08 -10.41 -19.81
CA SER A 353 -0.74 -11.80 -20.14
C SER A 353 0.24 -11.84 -21.31
N THR A 354 1.41 -12.43 -21.07
CA THR A 354 2.40 -12.65 -22.14
C THR A 354 1.85 -13.57 -23.23
N ARG A 355 1.08 -14.60 -22.86
CA ARG A 355 0.48 -15.52 -23.82
C ARG A 355 -0.50 -14.82 -24.76
N PHE A 356 -1.42 -14.01 -24.23
CA PHE A 356 -2.34 -13.23 -25.07
C PHE A 356 -1.59 -12.22 -25.95
N LYS A 357 -0.57 -11.55 -25.40
CA LYS A 357 0.30 -10.64 -26.18
C LYS A 357 0.95 -11.34 -27.37
N GLU A 358 1.41 -12.58 -27.21
CA GLU A 358 1.97 -13.36 -28.31
C GLU A 358 0.93 -13.77 -29.34
N MET A 359 -0.25 -14.23 -28.89
CA MET A 359 -1.37 -14.63 -29.76
C MET A 359 -1.81 -13.48 -30.68
N PHE A 360 -1.80 -12.24 -30.18
CA PHE A 360 -2.20 -11.07 -30.97
C PHE A 360 -1.07 -10.45 -31.80
N ARG A 361 0.20 -10.75 -31.50
CA ARG A 361 1.36 -10.22 -32.25
C ARG A 361 1.72 -11.07 -33.47
N LYS A 362 1.76 -12.39 -33.31
CA LYS A 362 2.15 -13.34 -34.38
C LYS A 362 1.00 -13.48 -35.39
N ASP A 363 1.31 -13.84 -36.64
CA ASP A 363 0.29 -14.17 -37.68
C ASP A 363 -0.37 -15.53 -37.39
N MET A 364 -1.00 -15.62 -36.21
CA MET A 364 -1.77 -16.77 -35.76
C MET A 364 -3.23 -16.57 -36.14
N GLU A 365 -4.00 -17.66 -36.16
CA GLU A 365 -5.42 -17.66 -36.53
C GLU A 365 -6.22 -16.64 -35.69
N GLU A 366 -5.87 -16.46 -34.42
CA GLU A 366 -6.54 -15.55 -33.49
C GLU A 366 -6.32 -14.07 -33.84
N LYS A 367 -5.17 -13.72 -34.46
CA LYS A 367 -4.93 -12.37 -34.99
C LYS A 367 -5.84 -12.07 -36.18
N THR A 368 -6.08 -13.08 -37.04
CA THR A 368 -6.89 -12.97 -38.25
C THR A 368 -8.39 -13.05 -37.97
N THR A 369 -8.80 -13.90 -37.04
CA THR A 369 -10.21 -14.12 -36.70
C THR A 369 -10.72 -13.18 -35.61
N GLY A 370 -9.84 -12.62 -34.77
CA GLY A 370 -10.22 -11.81 -33.61
C GLY A 370 -10.91 -12.62 -32.51
N CYS A 371 -10.83 -13.95 -32.55
CA CYS A 371 -11.52 -14.84 -31.64
C CYS A 371 -10.54 -15.87 -31.05
N ILE A 372 -10.68 -16.15 -29.76
CA ILE A 372 -9.90 -17.14 -29.02
C ILE A 372 -10.83 -18.26 -28.56
N ASN A 373 -10.65 -19.47 -29.09
CA ASN A 373 -11.41 -20.63 -28.66
C ASN A 373 -10.73 -21.33 -27.49
N ILE A 374 -11.50 -21.57 -26.41
CA ILE A 374 -11.04 -22.15 -25.15
C ILE A 374 -11.91 -23.36 -24.83
N THR A 375 -11.39 -24.56 -25.06
CA THR A 375 -12.16 -25.81 -24.93
C THR A 375 -11.94 -26.54 -23.62
N ASP A 376 -10.89 -26.19 -22.87
CA ASP A 376 -10.38 -26.93 -21.72
C ASP A 376 -10.51 -26.18 -20.39
N ILE A 377 -11.09 -24.98 -20.38
CA ILE A 377 -11.35 -24.19 -19.17
C ILE A 377 -12.83 -23.78 -19.15
N ASP A 378 -13.47 -23.96 -18.00
CA ASP A 378 -14.88 -23.64 -17.84
C ASP A 378 -15.14 -22.12 -17.86
N ALA A 379 -16.38 -21.75 -18.18
CA ALA A 379 -16.79 -20.36 -18.33
C ALA A 379 -16.64 -19.53 -17.05
N ASN A 380 -16.84 -20.12 -15.87
CA ASN A 380 -16.72 -19.39 -14.61
C ASN A 380 -15.25 -19.06 -14.30
N THR A 381 -14.33 -20.00 -14.55
CA THR A 381 -12.88 -19.77 -14.42
C THR A 381 -12.40 -18.69 -15.40
N ILE A 382 -12.83 -18.73 -16.67
CA ILE A 382 -12.49 -17.68 -17.64
C ILE A 382 -13.06 -16.32 -17.23
N HIS A 383 -14.30 -16.28 -16.77
CA HIS A 383 -14.90 -15.03 -16.31
C HIS A 383 -14.10 -14.39 -15.16
N ARG A 384 -13.68 -15.19 -14.18
CA ARG A 384 -12.89 -14.75 -13.03
C ARG A 384 -11.47 -14.34 -13.41
N MET A 385 -10.83 -15.08 -14.33
CA MET A 385 -9.53 -14.70 -14.89
C MET A 385 -9.64 -13.34 -15.61
N LEU A 386 -10.67 -13.14 -16.43
CA LEU A 386 -10.92 -11.87 -17.10
C LEU A 386 -11.15 -10.75 -16.08
N LEU A 387 -12.01 -10.96 -15.08
CA LEU A 387 -12.24 -9.94 -14.04
C LEU A 387 -10.93 -9.53 -13.34
N TYR A 388 -10.06 -10.50 -13.04
CA TYR A 388 -8.74 -10.25 -12.49
C TYR A 388 -7.86 -9.42 -13.43
N LEU A 389 -7.85 -9.70 -14.73
CA LEU A 389 -7.05 -8.94 -15.70
C LEU A 389 -7.45 -7.46 -15.76
N TYR A 390 -8.73 -7.15 -15.55
CA TYR A 390 -9.25 -5.77 -15.57
C TYR A 390 -9.14 -5.04 -14.24
N THR A 391 -9.13 -5.75 -13.11
CA THR A 391 -9.31 -5.14 -11.78
C THR A 391 -8.25 -5.49 -10.75
N ASP A 392 -7.40 -6.49 -11.02
CA ASP A 392 -6.46 -7.10 -10.08
C ASP A 392 -7.08 -7.70 -8.79
N THR A 393 -8.41 -7.86 -8.79
CA THR A 393 -9.18 -8.40 -7.65
C THR A 393 -9.54 -9.87 -7.84
N LEU A 394 -9.60 -10.60 -6.72
CA LEU A 394 -10.10 -11.97 -6.64
C LEU A 394 -11.12 -12.03 -5.50
N GLU A 395 -12.36 -12.35 -5.83
CA GLU A 395 -13.48 -12.40 -4.88
C GLU A 395 -13.89 -13.86 -4.62
N ASP A 396 -14.23 -14.20 -3.38
CA ASP A 396 -14.76 -15.51 -2.97
C ASP A 396 -13.92 -16.71 -3.42
N LEU A 397 -12.61 -16.64 -3.24
CA LEU A 397 -11.71 -17.74 -3.60
C LEU A 397 -11.95 -18.94 -2.67
N LYS A 398 -12.29 -20.08 -3.27
CA LYS A 398 -12.35 -21.41 -2.63
C LYS A 398 -11.29 -22.31 -3.26
N TRP A 399 -10.98 -23.44 -2.63
CA TRP A 399 -9.96 -24.36 -3.11
C TRP A 399 -10.12 -24.71 -4.60
N GLU A 400 -11.32 -25.14 -5.00
CA GLU A 400 -11.61 -25.59 -6.37
C GLU A 400 -11.47 -24.45 -7.39
N ILE A 401 -11.91 -23.24 -7.01
CA ILE A 401 -11.81 -22.04 -7.85
C ILE A 401 -10.35 -21.57 -7.95
N ALA A 402 -9.61 -21.58 -6.83
CA ALA A 402 -8.19 -21.21 -6.78
C ALA A 402 -7.35 -22.19 -7.62
N HIS A 403 -7.64 -23.48 -7.52
CA HIS A 403 -7.03 -24.54 -8.32
C HIS A 403 -7.28 -24.30 -9.81
N ALA A 404 -8.55 -24.14 -10.23
CA ALA A 404 -8.89 -23.90 -11.63
C ALA A 404 -8.27 -22.60 -12.18
N LEU A 405 -8.28 -21.51 -11.39
CA LEU A 405 -7.65 -20.25 -11.77
C LEU A 405 -6.14 -20.35 -11.83
N TYR A 406 -5.50 -21.12 -10.95
CA TYR A 406 -4.07 -21.37 -10.99
C TYR A 406 -3.67 -22.03 -12.31
N VAL A 407 -4.40 -23.09 -12.72
CA VAL A 407 -4.18 -23.80 -13.99
C VAL A 407 -4.34 -22.83 -15.17
N ALA A 408 -5.41 -22.03 -15.17
CA ALA A 408 -5.66 -21.04 -16.22
C ALA A 408 -4.56 -19.95 -16.26
N ALA A 409 -4.14 -19.45 -15.10
CA ALA A 409 -3.12 -18.42 -14.98
C ALA A 409 -1.76 -18.89 -15.48
N ASP A 410 -1.38 -20.14 -15.21
CA ASP A 410 -0.17 -20.73 -15.75
C ASP A 410 -0.24 -20.87 -17.27
N LYS A 411 -1.35 -21.43 -17.78
CA LYS A 411 -1.59 -21.59 -19.24
C LYS A 411 -1.49 -20.27 -20.00
N TYR A 412 -2.08 -19.20 -19.46
CA TYR A 412 -2.07 -17.87 -20.07
C TYR A 412 -0.91 -16.99 -19.57
N GLN A 413 0.05 -17.52 -18.81
CA GLN A 413 1.24 -16.81 -18.33
C GLN A 413 0.91 -15.49 -17.60
N ILE A 414 -0.07 -15.53 -16.69
CA ILE A 414 -0.47 -14.43 -15.81
C ILE A 414 0.20 -14.65 -14.46
N LEU A 415 1.49 -14.32 -14.37
CA LEU A 415 2.34 -14.66 -13.21
C LEU A 415 1.77 -14.16 -11.87
N SER A 416 1.25 -12.93 -11.82
CA SER A 416 0.68 -12.37 -10.59
C SER A 416 -0.56 -13.12 -10.10
N LEU A 417 -1.40 -13.61 -11.02
CA LEU A 417 -2.56 -14.43 -10.69
C LEU A 417 -2.12 -15.81 -10.21
N LYS A 418 -1.17 -16.44 -10.90
CA LYS A 418 -0.59 -17.74 -10.51
C LYS A 418 -0.03 -17.67 -9.08
N SER A 419 0.75 -16.64 -8.76
CA SER A 419 1.30 -16.44 -7.42
C SER A 419 0.23 -16.22 -6.35
N LYS A 420 -0.80 -15.40 -6.61
CA LYS A 420 -1.92 -15.19 -5.68
C LYS A 420 -2.71 -16.50 -5.42
N CYS A 421 -2.99 -17.28 -6.46
CA CYS A 421 -3.64 -18.58 -6.31
C CYS A 421 -2.76 -19.59 -5.57
N SER A 422 -1.45 -19.64 -5.87
CA SER A 422 -0.48 -20.52 -5.20
C SER A 422 -0.42 -20.25 -3.69
N ALA A 423 -0.28 -18.98 -3.30
CA ALA A 423 -0.28 -18.57 -1.90
C ALA A 423 -1.58 -18.97 -1.18
N PHE A 424 -2.74 -18.76 -1.83
CA PHE A 424 -4.02 -19.18 -1.27
C PHE A 424 -4.11 -20.70 -1.09
N LEU A 425 -3.67 -21.49 -2.09
CA LEU A 425 -3.66 -22.96 -2.00
C LEU A 425 -2.79 -23.41 -0.83
N ILE A 426 -1.58 -22.88 -0.68
CA ILE A 426 -0.68 -23.20 0.45
C ILE A 426 -1.37 -22.93 1.79
N SER A 427 -1.98 -21.74 1.96
CA SER A 427 -2.62 -21.36 3.22
C SER A 427 -3.90 -22.14 3.54
N ASN A 428 -4.48 -22.84 2.57
CA ASN A 428 -5.74 -23.60 2.72
C ASN A 428 -5.53 -25.11 2.49
N LEU A 429 -4.32 -25.61 2.70
CA LEU A 429 -4.05 -27.04 2.71
C LEU A 429 -4.77 -27.73 3.86
N THR A 430 -5.38 -28.86 3.54
CA THR A 430 -6.07 -29.77 4.45
C THR A 430 -5.64 -31.19 4.13
N VAL A 431 -5.83 -32.11 5.08
CA VAL A 431 -5.60 -33.55 4.88
C VAL A 431 -6.29 -34.07 3.61
N ASN A 432 -7.49 -33.56 3.29
CA ASN A 432 -8.30 -34.04 2.17
C ASN A 432 -7.83 -33.52 0.80
N ASN A 433 -7.13 -32.38 0.75
CA ASN A 433 -6.73 -31.75 -0.52
C ASN A 433 -5.21 -31.74 -0.75
N ALA A 434 -4.41 -32.15 0.24
CA ALA A 434 -2.95 -32.15 0.14
C ALA A 434 -2.44 -32.99 -1.03
N TYR A 435 -3.07 -34.15 -1.31
CA TYR A 435 -2.71 -34.98 -2.45
C TYR A 435 -2.95 -34.29 -3.80
N GLU A 436 -4.11 -33.64 -3.97
CA GLU A 436 -4.44 -32.87 -5.17
C GLU A 436 -3.48 -31.69 -5.34
N GLY A 437 -3.16 -30.97 -4.26
CA GLY A 437 -2.19 -29.89 -4.25
C GLY A 437 -0.79 -30.35 -4.69
N LEU A 438 -0.37 -31.57 -4.31
CA LEU A 438 0.93 -32.11 -4.71
C LEU A 438 0.99 -32.42 -6.20
N ILE A 439 -0.08 -33.02 -6.74
CA ILE A 439 -0.20 -33.29 -8.19
C ILE A 439 -0.15 -31.98 -8.96
N LEU A 440 -0.93 -30.98 -8.54
CA LEU A 440 -0.96 -29.67 -9.19
C LEU A 440 0.42 -29.01 -9.20
N ALA A 441 1.12 -29.01 -8.07
CA ALA A 441 2.44 -28.41 -7.94
C ALA A 441 3.48 -29.10 -8.85
N ASP A 442 3.43 -30.43 -8.95
CA ASP A 442 4.32 -31.19 -9.81
C ASP A 442 4.05 -30.93 -11.29
N LEU A 443 2.76 -30.97 -11.69
CA LEU A 443 2.31 -30.74 -13.06
C LEU A 443 2.74 -29.38 -13.59
N HIS A 444 2.65 -28.34 -12.76
CA HIS A 444 2.98 -26.96 -13.12
C HIS A 444 4.39 -26.52 -12.71
N GLN A 445 5.22 -27.46 -12.25
CA GLN A 445 6.61 -27.26 -11.84
C GLN A 445 6.79 -26.13 -10.81
N ASP A 446 5.84 -25.99 -9.90
CA ASP A 446 5.84 -24.97 -8.86
C ASP A 446 6.51 -25.50 -7.60
N LYS A 447 7.80 -25.16 -7.47
CA LYS A 447 8.65 -25.65 -6.38
C LYS A 447 8.18 -25.18 -5.02
N ASP A 448 7.66 -23.95 -4.93
CA ASP A 448 7.26 -23.37 -3.65
C ASP A 448 5.99 -24.06 -3.14
N LEU A 449 4.98 -24.23 -4.00
CA LEU A 449 3.79 -25.01 -3.67
C LEU A 449 4.16 -26.46 -3.36
N LYS A 450 5.04 -27.08 -4.15
CA LYS A 450 5.45 -28.48 -3.95
C LYS A 450 6.11 -28.70 -2.60
N ASN A 451 7.06 -27.84 -2.22
CA ASN A 451 7.73 -27.92 -0.92
C ASN A 451 6.74 -27.75 0.22
N ALA A 452 5.87 -26.74 0.15
CA ALA A 452 4.87 -26.48 1.19
C ALA A 452 3.88 -27.64 1.37
N VAL A 453 3.43 -28.25 0.27
CA VAL A 453 2.55 -29.42 0.33
C VAL A 453 3.26 -30.64 0.91
N GLN A 454 4.52 -30.89 0.53
CA GLN A 454 5.32 -31.98 1.09
C GLN A 454 5.54 -31.81 2.59
N ASP A 455 5.88 -30.60 3.04
CA ASP A 455 6.04 -30.29 4.46
C ASP A 455 4.74 -30.51 5.23
N TYR A 456 3.60 -30.09 4.66
CA TYR A 456 2.29 -30.33 5.25
C TYR A 456 1.96 -31.82 5.37
N ILE A 457 2.25 -32.61 4.33
CA ILE A 457 2.03 -34.07 4.34
C ILE A 457 2.88 -34.74 5.42
N LEU A 458 4.17 -34.36 5.54
CA LEU A 458 5.07 -34.92 6.54
C LEU A 458 4.62 -34.60 7.98
N GLN A 459 4.03 -33.42 8.21
CA GLN A 459 3.53 -33.02 9.53
C GLN A 459 2.22 -33.72 9.92
N ASN A 460 1.48 -34.26 8.96
CA ASN A 460 0.17 -34.90 9.16
C ASN A 460 0.17 -36.38 8.73
N ASP A 461 1.35 -37.00 8.71
CA ASP A 461 1.61 -38.35 8.20
C ASP A 461 0.60 -39.40 8.69
N LYS A 462 0.31 -39.44 10.01
CA LYS A 462 -0.62 -40.38 10.66
C LYS A 462 -2.10 -40.24 10.28
N THR A 463 -2.46 -39.14 9.64
CA THR A 463 -3.85 -38.84 9.24
C THR A 463 -4.05 -38.94 7.74
N ILE A 464 -2.95 -38.80 6.96
CA ILE A 464 -2.94 -38.86 5.50
C ILE A 464 -2.66 -40.27 5.00
N PHE A 465 -1.84 -41.04 5.73
CA PHE A 465 -1.54 -42.46 5.51
C PHE A 465 -2.02 -43.29 6.70
#